data_AF-A0A5U3BB04-F1
#
_entry.id   AF-A0A5U3BB04-F1
#
_cell.length_a   1.000
_cell.length_b   1.000
_cell.length_c   1.000
_cell.angle_alpha   90.00
_cell.angle_beta   90.00
_cell.angle_gamma   90.00
#
_symmetry.space_group_name_H-M   'P 1'
#
loop_
_entity.id
_entity.type
_entity.pdbx_description
1 polymer ?
#
loop_
_entity_poly.entity_id
_entity_poly.type
_entity_poly.pdbx_seq_one_letter_code
_entity_poly.pdbx_strand_id
1 'polypeptide(L)'
;LWTPESAQGKLLTQLGFTLATLPRGLQTSKSQGKRHDIIQLGGENLAAGLNGESLFLFAGDNKDVAALYANPLLAHLPAVQNKRVYALGTETFRLDYYSATLLLNRLAALF
;
A
#
# COMPACT_ATOMS: atom_id res chain seq x y z
N LEU A 1 0.78 -1.48 -6.36
CA LEU A 1 0.88 -0.20 -5.61
C LEU A 1 -0.28 0.70 -6.01
N TRP A 2 -0.98 1.30 -5.06
CA TRP A 2 -2.06 2.27 -5.33
C TRP A 2 -1.46 3.64 -5.68
N THR A 3 -2.04 4.34 -6.65
CA THR A 3 -1.55 5.66 -7.09
C THR A 3 -2.24 6.81 -6.35
N PRO A 4 -1.72 8.05 -6.41
CA PRO A 4 -2.44 9.23 -5.93
C PRO A 4 -3.78 9.49 -6.64
N GLU A 5 -3.97 8.97 -7.86
CA GLU A 5 -5.22 9.12 -8.62
C GLU A 5 -6.31 8.12 -8.17
N SER A 6 -5.92 7.02 -7.52
CA SER A 6 -6.82 5.99 -6.97
C SER A 6 -7.70 6.51 -5.83
N ALA A 7 -8.81 5.82 -5.57
CA ALA A 7 -9.67 6.13 -4.41
C ALA A 7 -8.90 5.99 -3.09
N GLN A 8 -8.06 4.95 -2.98
CA GLN A 8 -7.21 4.67 -1.83
C GLN A 8 -6.22 5.82 -1.57
N GLY A 9 -5.52 6.25 -2.62
CA GLY A 9 -4.55 7.34 -2.54
C GLY A 9 -5.20 8.67 -2.18
N LYS A 10 -6.34 8.99 -2.80
CA LYS A 10 -7.12 10.21 -2.50
C LYS A 10 -7.58 10.23 -1.04
N LEU A 11 -8.14 9.12 -0.55
CA LEU A 11 -8.62 9.03 0.83
C LEU A 11 -7.48 9.22 1.83
N LEU A 12 -6.37 8.51 1.67
CA LEU A 12 -5.21 8.68 2.57
C LEU A 12 -4.68 10.12 2.55
N THR A 13 -4.62 10.75 1.38
CA THR A 13 -4.19 12.16 1.27
C THR A 13 -5.16 13.11 1.98
N GLN A 14 -6.47 12.89 1.86
CA GLN A 14 -7.49 13.66 2.57
C GLN A 14 -7.41 13.51 4.10
N LEU A 15 -6.96 12.35 4.57
CA LEU A 15 -6.72 12.08 5.99
C LEU A 15 -5.37 12.66 6.49
N GLY A 16 -4.62 13.35 5.64
CA GLY A 16 -3.36 14.01 6.00
C GLY A 16 -2.11 13.13 5.83
N PHE A 17 -2.23 11.93 5.28
CA PHE A 17 -1.05 11.12 4.94
C PHE A 17 -0.35 11.68 3.70
N THR A 18 0.97 11.54 3.66
CA THR A 18 1.77 11.82 2.46
C THR A 18 2.13 10.50 1.77
N LEU A 19 1.75 10.36 0.50
CA LEU A 19 2.08 9.16 -0.29
C LEU A 19 3.53 9.23 -0.80
N ALA A 20 4.26 8.12 -0.67
CA ALA A 20 5.62 8.04 -1.17
C ALA A 20 5.67 8.17 -2.70
N THR A 21 6.58 8.99 -3.19
CA THR A 21 6.82 9.14 -4.64
C THR A 21 7.66 7.97 -5.14
N LEU A 22 7.28 7.41 -6.29
CA LEU A 22 8.06 6.37 -6.93
C LEU A 22 9.42 6.89 -7.43
N PRO A 23 10.50 6.09 -7.31
CA PRO A 23 11.78 6.43 -7.91
C PRO A 23 11.66 6.68 -9.42
N ARG A 24 12.35 7.72 -9.93
CA ARG A 24 12.39 7.99 -11.37
C ARG A 24 13.02 6.81 -12.11
N GLY A 25 12.41 6.39 -13.21
CA GLY A 25 12.90 5.30 -14.05
C GLY A 25 12.51 3.89 -13.59
N LEU A 26 11.69 3.75 -12.54
CA LEU A 26 11.17 2.44 -12.14
C LEU A 26 10.33 1.85 -13.28
N GLN A 27 10.73 0.68 -13.76
CA GLN A 27 10.01 -0.03 -14.81
C GLN A 27 8.75 -0.66 -14.22
N THR A 28 7.60 -0.09 -14.58
CA THR A 28 6.30 -0.60 -14.14
C THR A 28 5.73 -1.52 -15.21
N SER A 29 5.22 -2.69 -14.82
CA SER A 29 4.53 -3.59 -15.77
C SER A 29 3.27 -2.92 -16.33
N LYS A 30 3.05 -3.04 -17.65
CA LYS A 30 1.85 -2.58 -18.36
C LYS A 30 0.92 -3.73 -18.79
N SER A 31 1.09 -4.93 -18.22
CA SER A 31 0.40 -6.14 -18.67
C SER A 31 -1.12 -6.11 -18.54
N GLN A 32 -1.70 -5.14 -17.82
CA GLN A 32 -3.16 -4.91 -17.73
C GLN A 32 -3.62 -3.60 -18.40
N GLY A 33 -2.89 -3.11 -19.40
CA GLY A 33 -3.23 -1.87 -20.11
C GLY A 33 -2.93 -0.61 -19.30
N LYS A 34 -3.46 0.55 -19.76
CA LYS A 34 -3.22 1.84 -19.13
C LYS A 34 -4.16 2.03 -17.94
N ARG A 35 -3.71 1.62 -16.75
CA ARG A 35 -4.39 1.89 -15.48
C ARG A 35 -3.83 3.13 -14.82
N HIS A 36 -4.73 3.92 -14.25
CA HIS A 36 -4.42 5.16 -13.54
C HIS A 36 -4.41 4.97 -12.03
N ASP A 37 -5.09 3.93 -11.53
CA ASP A 37 -5.32 3.67 -10.12
C ASP A 37 -4.30 2.73 -9.48
N ILE A 38 -3.61 1.91 -10.28
CA ILE A 38 -2.53 1.06 -9.80
C ILE A 38 -1.29 1.13 -10.67
N ILE A 39 -0.17 0.87 -10.01
CA ILE A 39 1.11 0.57 -10.63
C ILE A 39 1.47 -0.87 -10.26
N GLN A 40 1.69 -1.69 -11.28
CA GLN A 40 2.12 -3.07 -11.09
C GLN A 40 3.63 -3.10 -10.85
N LEU A 41 3.99 -3.65 -9.69
CA LEU A 41 5.36 -3.91 -9.29
C LEU A 41 5.53 -5.42 -9.14
N GLY A 42 6.64 -5.93 -9.65
CA GLY A 42 7.00 -7.35 -9.56
C GLY A 42 8.51 -7.51 -9.68
N GLY A 43 9.01 -8.70 -9.34
CA GLY A 43 10.43 -9.01 -9.34
C GLY A 43 11.23 -8.07 -8.44
N GLU A 44 12.41 -7.68 -8.90
CA GLU A 44 13.35 -6.78 -8.21
C GLU A 44 12.78 -5.37 -7.99
N ASN A 45 11.81 -4.94 -8.80
CA ASN A 45 11.24 -3.59 -8.71
C ASN A 45 10.25 -3.44 -7.53
N LEU A 46 9.85 -4.54 -6.90
CA LEU A 46 8.94 -4.51 -5.76
C LEU A 46 9.55 -3.75 -4.57
N ALA A 47 10.78 -4.10 -4.18
CA ALA A 47 11.45 -3.44 -3.06
C ALA A 47 11.67 -1.94 -3.34
N ALA A 48 12.09 -1.60 -4.56
CA ALA A 48 12.31 -0.21 -4.96
C ALA A 48 11.04 0.65 -4.96
N GLY A 49 9.87 0.06 -5.28
CA GLY A 49 8.61 0.78 -5.26
C GLY A 49 7.91 0.84 -3.89
N LEU A 50 8.34 0.04 -2.91
CA LEU A 50 7.85 0.06 -1.53
C LEU A 50 8.78 0.90 -0.62
N ASN A 51 9.01 2.16 -1.02
CA ASN A 51 9.99 3.06 -0.42
C ASN A 51 9.44 3.98 0.69
N GLY A 52 8.22 3.75 1.17
CA GLY A 52 7.63 4.53 2.25
C GLY A 52 8.11 4.08 3.64
N GLU A 53 8.07 5.00 4.60
CA GLU A 53 8.32 4.73 6.03
C GLU A 53 7.25 3.86 6.69
N SER A 54 6.09 3.71 6.03
CA SER A 54 4.99 2.86 6.46
C SER A 54 4.32 2.24 5.25
N LEU A 55 3.84 1.00 5.40
CA LEU A 55 3.11 0.28 4.36
C LEU A 55 1.69 -0.02 4.83
N PHE A 56 0.72 0.43 4.05
CA PHE A 56 -0.69 0.14 4.26
C PHE A 56 -1.16 -0.90 3.24
N LEU A 57 -1.61 -2.06 3.73
CA LEU A 57 -2.08 -3.19 2.93
C LEU A 57 -3.60 -3.13 2.83
N PHE A 58 -4.10 -2.57 1.72
CA PHE A 58 -5.50 -2.68 1.33
C PHE A 58 -5.80 -4.10 0.85
N ALA A 59 -7.06 -4.54 1.05
CA ALA A 59 -7.50 -5.90 0.75
C ALA A 59 -6.64 -6.99 1.40
N GLY A 60 -6.03 -6.69 2.55
CA GLY A 60 -5.11 -7.57 3.24
C GLY A 60 -5.38 -7.66 4.73
N ASP A 61 -4.90 -8.75 5.33
CA ASP A 61 -5.04 -9.06 6.75
C ASP A 61 -3.68 -9.28 7.43
N ASN A 62 -3.71 -9.75 8.69
CA ASN A 62 -2.50 -9.98 9.48
C ASN A 62 -1.58 -11.06 8.88
N LYS A 63 -2.10 -11.98 8.06
CA LYS A 63 -1.29 -12.99 7.36
C LYS A 63 -0.45 -12.33 6.28
N ASP A 64 -1.01 -11.35 5.56
CA ASP A 64 -0.26 -10.59 4.56
C ASP A 64 0.84 -9.73 5.21
N VAL A 65 0.55 -9.12 6.36
CA VAL A 65 1.56 -8.42 7.17
C VAL A 65 2.68 -9.37 7.59
N ALA A 66 2.34 -10.55 8.10
CA ALA A 66 3.32 -11.56 8.50
C ALA A 66 4.16 -12.05 7.31
N ALA A 67 3.54 -12.27 6.15
CA ALA A 67 4.23 -12.66 4.92
C ALA A 67 5.22 -11.57 4.46
N LEU A 68 4.85 -10.29 4.59
CA LEU A 68 5.72 -9.17 4.23
C LEU A 68 6.93 -9.08 5.18
N TYR A 69 6.72 -9.29 6.49
CA TYR A 69 7.82 -9.36 7.46
C TYR A 69 8.72 -10.59 7.29
N ALA A 70 8.18 -11.71 6.83
CA ALA A 70 8.94 -12.94 6.61
C ALA A 70 9.71 -12.94 5.28
N ASN A 71 9.43 -12.00 4.37
CA ASN A 71 10.05 -11.95 3.05
C ASN A 71 11.48 -11.38 3.12
N PRO A 72 12.54 -12.19 2.86
CA PRO A 72 13.93 -11.73 2.94
C PRO A 72 14.26 -10.61 1.95
N LEU A 73 13.58 -10.57 0.80
CA LEU A 73 13.77 -9.53 -0.22
C LEU A 73 13.26 -8.17 0.25
N LEU A 74 12.36 -8.13 1.23
CA LEU A 74 11.76 -6.90 1.77
C LEU A 74 12.26 -6.58 3.18
N ALA A 75 13.09 -7.44 3.78
CA ALA A 75 13.57 -7.30 5.16
C ALA A 75 14.37 -6.00 5.40
N HIS A 76 14.96 -5.43 4.34
CA HIS A 76 15.72 -4.20 4.39
C HIS A 76 14.86 -2.92 4.30
N LEU A 77 13.56 -3.04 4.02
CA LEU A 77 12.69 -1.87 3.87
C LEU A 77 12.48 -1.17 5.22
N PRO A 78 12.49 0.19 5.28
CA PRO A 78 12.27 0.92 6.52
C PRO A 78 10.97 0.54 7.24
N ALA A 79 9.87 0.40 6.51
CA ALA A 79 8.60 -0.03 7.08
C ALA A 79 8.65 -1.44 7.70
N VAL A 80 9.47 -2.34 7.14
CA VAL A 80 9.64 -3.70 7.65
C VAL A 80 10.51 -3.72 8.91
N GLN A 81 11.63 -3.01 8.88
CA GLN A 81 12.56 -2.90 10.00
C GLN A 81 11.90 -2.22 11.21
N ASN A 82 11.13 -1.16 10.97
CA ASN A 82 10.48 -0.37 12.00
C ASN A 82 9.10 -0.90 12.43
N LYS A 83 8.68 -2.06 11.91
CA LYS A 83 7.38 -2.69 12.19
C LYS A 83 6.17 -1.79 11.91
N ARG A 84 6.23 -1.05 10.80
CA ARG A 84 5.20 -0.12 10.32
C ARG A 84 4.47 -0.66 9.08
N VAL A 85 4.03 -1.91 9.14
CA VAL A 85 3.21 -2.55 8.12
C VAL A 85 1.83 -2.83 8.71
N TYR A 86 0.79 -2.27 8.09
CA TYR A 86 -0.57 -2.24 8.63
C TYR A 86 -1.57 -2.83 7.63
N ALA A 87 -2.29 -3.86 8.06
CA ALA A 87 -3.43 -4.39 7.31
C ALA A 87 -4.68 -3.54 7.52
N LEU A 88 -5.30 -3.15 6.41
CA LEU A 88 -6.48 -2.28 6.39
C LEU A 88 -7.80 -3.04 6.24
N GLY A 89 -7.77 -4.37 6.13
CA GLY A 89 -8.96 -5.20 6.01
C GLY A 89 -9.15 -5.75 4.60
N THR A 90 -9.69 -6.96 4.50
CA THR A 90 -9.88 -7.69 3.23
C THR A 90 -11.00 -7.06 2.37
N GLU A 91 -11.90 -6.33 3.00
CA GLU A 91 -13.00 -5.59 2.40
C GLU A 91 -12.58 -4.28 1.70
N THR A 92 -11.32 -3.85 1.85
CA THR A 92 -10.86 -2.53 1.37
C THR A 92 -10.30 -2.54 -0.06
N PHE A 93 -10.59 -3.59 -0.84
CA PHE A 93 -10.16 -3.66 -2.24
C PHE A 93 -10.80 -2.58 -3.12
N ARG A 94 -12.10 -2.34 -2.93
CA ARG A 94 -12.83 -1.21 -3.51
C ARG A 94 -13.25 -0.31 -2.37
N LEU A 95 -13.16 1.00 -2.58
CA LEU A 95 -13.65 1.98 -1.62
C LEU A 95 -14.98 2.55 -2.11
N ASP A 96 -16.01 2.21 -1.37
CA ASP A 96 -17.36 2.78 -1.38
C ASP A 96 -17.66 3.37 0.00
N TYR A 97 -18.88 3.87 0.19
CA TYR A 97 -19.29 4.48 1.46
C TYR A 97 -19.06 3.56 2.69
N TYR A 98 -19.37 2.27 2.55
CA TYR A 98 -19.29 1.32 3.67
C TYR A 98 -17.84 0.94 3.98
N SER A 99 -17.10 0.52 2.96
CA SER A 99 -15.69 0.14 3.09
C SER A 99 -14.79 1.31 3.49
N ALA A 100 -15.09 2.53 3.04
CA ALA A 100 -14.40 3.74 3.52
C ALA A 100 -14.67 3.98 5.01
N THR A 101 -15.90 3.81 5.48
CA THR A 101 -16.23 3.96 6.91
C THR A 101 -15.49 2.93 7.77
N LEU A 102 -15.44 1.67 7.33
CA LEU A 102 -14.68 0.62 8.02
C LEU A 102 -13.19 0.93 8.07
N LEU A 103 -12.63 1.42 6.96
CA LEU A 103 -11.24 1.86 6.90
C LEU A 103 -10.95 3.02 7.87
N LEU A 104 -11.83 4.02 7.97
CA LEU A 104 -11.66 5.12 8.92
C LEU A 104 -11.64 4.59 10.37
N ASN A 105 -12.58 3.72 10.73
CA ASN A 105 -12.60 3.08 12.04
C ASN A 105 -11.32 2.28 12.31
N ARG A 106 -10.80 1.59 11.29
CA ARG A 106 -9.55 0.82 11.38
C ARG A 106 -8.36 1.74 11.64
N LEU A 107 -8.25 2.85 10.91
CA LEU A 107 -7.17 3.82 11.10
C LEU A 107 -7.23 4.46 12.49
N ALA A 108 -8.41 4.84 12.96
CA ALA A 108 -8.62 5.39 14.31
C ALA A 108 -8.33 4.38 15.44
N ALA A 109 -8.39 3.07 15.17
CA ALA A 109 -7.99 2.05 16.13
C ALA A 109 -6.46 1.79 16.14
N LEU A 110 -5.75 2.21 15.09
CA LEU A 110 -4.31 2.01 14.94
C LEU A 110 -3.48 3.21 15.43
N PHE A 111 -4.04 4.42 15.41
CA PHE A 111 -3.38 5.70 15.71
C PHE A 111 -4.23 6.55 16.64
#